data_AF-A0A1Q8ASM4-F1
#
_entry.id   AF-A0A1Q8ASM4-F1
#
_cell.length_a   1.000
_cell.length_b   1.000
_cell.length_c   1.000
_cell.angle_alpha   90.00
_cell.angle_beta   90.00
_cell.angle_gamma   90.00
#
_symmetry.space_group_name_H-M   'P 1'
#
loop_
_entity.id
_entity.type
_entity.pdbx_description
1 polymer ?
#
loop_
_entity_poly.entity_id
_entity_poly.type
_entity_poly.pdbx_seq_one_letter_code
_entity_poly.pdbx_strand_id
1 'polypeptide(L)'
;MHHLKSSTLIVIACAMLVVSIAAQQPTPQQQGRGGRGRGGEQGAPAGMPATPPAVPGAPAKPYVPLAASTLADHADAYYGELVTVTGAVEQTFSKLAFSIDQDKTKSTGKDVIVIAPTLMEPVTPNAYVTIIGEVVHLDPLEIGKKGAELTKEYKLDVTPEVVAKYQGHPVILAKSVITVAGVDVAKRPPPPPTAEEEALSKIMKQVGPANTALRGALDKSDMAVAKENANVLKQAFVQTEAFWKPKGKPEATKFAEEARKLSEQISTAIATGNWDEAKTHAGTLGQQCAGCHGAFRERMDDGTYRIKTSSR
;
A
#
# COMPACT_ATOMS: atom_id res chain seq x y z
N MET A 1 -29.36 -9.73 -54.43
CA MET A 1 -30.76 -10.15 -54.20
C MET A 1 -30.74 -11.01 -52.93
N HIS A 2 -30.74 -10.35 -51.76
CA HIS A 2 -31.89 -10.24 -50.85
C HIS A 2 -32.45 -11.60 -50.41
N HIS A 3 -32.31 -11.92 -49.11
CA HIS A 3 -33.37 -12.41 -48.20
C HIS A 3 -32.76 -12.48 -46.77
N LEU A 4 -33.09 -11.52 -45.89
CA LEU A 4 -34.13 -11.57 -44.83
C LEU A 4 -33.67 -12.39 -43.59
N LYS A 5 -33.05 -11.76 -42.58
CA LYS A 5 -33.66 -11.21 -41.34
C LYS A 5 -34.65 -12.16 -40.64
N SER A 6 -34.32 -12.59 -39.43
CA SER A 6 -35.32 -12.74 -38.36
C SER A 6 -34.68 -12.46 -37.00
N SER A 7 -35.16 -11.40 -36.36
CA SER A 7 -34.84 -10.95 -35.01
C SER A 7 -35.99 -11.38 -34.10
N THR A 8 -35.68 -12.01 -32.96
CA THR A 8 -36.66 -12.24 -31.90
C THR A 8 -36.22 -11.49 -30.66
N LEU A 9 -36.89 -10.37 -30.39
CA LEU A 9 -36.93 -9.71 -29.08
C LEU A 9 -37.78 -10.57 -28.14
N ILE A 10 -37.30 -10.83 -26.92
CA ILE A 10 -38.14 -11.21 -25.79
C ILE A 10 -38.05 -10.10 -24.75
N VAL A 11 -39.23 -9.61 -24.38
CA VAL A 11 -39.50 -8.47 -23.51
C VAL A 11 -39.44 -8.89 -22.04
N ILE A 12 -38.95 -7.94 -21.25
CA ILE A 12 -38.77 -7.88 -19.81
C ILE A 12 -40.10 -8.02 -19.05
N ALA A 13 -40.09 -8.81 -17.97
CA ALA A 13 -41.02 -8.66 -16.84
C ALA A 13 -40.28 -9.03 -15.54
N CYS A 14 -39.75 -8.04 -14.83
CA CYS A 14 -39.29 -8.19 -13.44
C CYS A 14 -40.21 -7.35 -12.55
N ALA A 15 -41.10 -8.06 -11.86
CA ALA A 15 -41.96 -7.49 -10.82
C ALA A 15 -41.18 -7.31 -9.52
N MET A 16 -41.39 -6.15 -8.89
CA MET A 16 -40.84 -5.76 -7.60
C MET A 16 -41.40 -6.61 -6.46
N LEU A 17 -40.55 -6.94 -5.48
CA LEU A 17 -40.98 -7.24 -4.12
C LEU A 17 -39.99 -6.59 -3.15
N VAL A 18 -40.45 -5.46 -2.58
CA VAL A 18 -39.81 -4.75 -1.48
C VAL A 18 -40.30 -5.40 -0.18
N VAL A 19 -39.39 -5.96 0.60
CA VAL A 19 -39.65 -6.32 2.00
C VAL A 19 -38.63 -5.58 2.85
N SER A 20 -39.13 -4.72 3.72
CA SER A 20 -38.40 -4.06 4.80
C SER A 20 -38.97 -4.52 6.14
N ILE A 21 -38.27 -4.17 7.24
CA ILE A 21 -38.58 -4.38 8.68
C ILE A 21 -37.95 -5.69 9.22
N ALA A 22 -37.16 -5.74 10.30
CA ALA A 22 -36.65 -4.77 11.27
C ALA A 22 -35.36 -5.33 11.91
N ALA A 23 -34.44 -4.46 12.30
CA ALA A 23 -33.28 -4.80 13.13
C ALA A 23 -33.68 -4.80 14.61
N GLN A 24 -33.48 -5.93 15.30
CA GLN A 24 -33.55 -6.03 16.77
C GLN A 24 -32.15 -5.78 17.34
N GLN A 25 -32.02 -4.75 18.19
CA GLN A 25 -30.84 -4.56 19.04
C GLN A 25 -30.99 -5.37 20.34
N PRO A 26 -29.92 -6.00 20.85
CA PRO A 26 -29.94 -6.65 22.16
C PRO A 26 -29.57 -5.68 23.29
N THR A 27 -30.30 -5.80 24.40
CA THR A 27 -30.09 -5.12 25.69
C THR A 27 -28.82 -5.58 26.42
N PRO A 28 -28.11 -4.72 27.16
CA PRO A 28 -26.98 -5.12 27.99
C PRO A 28 -27.42 -5.63 29.38
N GLN A 29 -26.96 -6.84 29.72
CA GLN A 29 -27.16 -7.47 31.02
C GLN A 29 -26.11 -6.98 32.03
N GLN A 30 -26.60 -6.40 33.13
CA GLN A 30 -25.85 -6.00 34.31
C GLN A 30 -26.03 -7.06 35.40
N GLN A 31 -24.95 -7.67 35.88
CA GLN A 31 -24.81 -8.40 37.17
C GLN A 31 -23.38 -8.96 37.21
N GLY A 32 -22.62 -8.96 38.30
CA GLY A 32 -22.92 -8.65 39.69
C GLY A 32 -21.62 -8.56 40.48
N ARG A 33 -21.77 -8.01 41.69
CA ARG A 33 -20.74 -7.63 42.65
C ARG A 33 -20.60 -8.75 43.69
N GLY A 34 -19.37 -9.10 44.07
CA GLY A 34 -19.05 -9.95 45.22
C GLY A 34 -17.79 -10.78 44.96
N GLY A 35 -16.81 -10.93 45.84
CA GLY A 35 -16.63 -10.51 47.21
C GLY A 35 -15.16 -10.74 47.62
N ARG A 36 -14.77 -10.14 48.74
CA ARG A 36 -13.44 -10.20 49.36
C ARG A 36 -13.03 -11.63 49.73
N GLY A 37 -11.76 -11.97 49.45
CA GLY A 37 -11.01 -13.07 50.06
C GLY A 37 -9.58 -12.61 50.34
N ARG A 38 -9.04 -12.97 51.50
CA ARG A 38 -7.91 -12.34 52.20
C ARG A 38 -6.71 -13.29 52.23
N GLY A 39 -5.51 -12.76 52.02
CA GLY A 39 -4.26 -13.23 52.63
C GLY A 39 -3.43 -14.27 51.85
N GLY A 40 -2.16 -13.96 51.63
CA GLY A 40 -1.16 -14.92 51.16
C GLY A 40 0.03 -14.27 50.42
N GLU A 41 0.86 -13.51 51.13
CA GLU A 41 2.20 -13.13 50.67
C GLU A 41 3.09 -14.37 50.57
N GLN A 42 3.52 -14.73 49.35
CA GLN A 42 4.74 -15.49 49.11
C GLN A 42 5.42 -14.93 47.84
N GLY A 43 6.65 -14.46 48.02
CA GLY A 43 7.44 -13.75 47.02
C GLY A 43 7.84 -14.63 45.83
N ALA A 44 7.78 -14.00 44.66
CA ALA A 44 8.36 -14.47 43.41
C ALA A 44 9.37 -13.42 42.90
N PRO A 45 10.39 -13.83 42.12
CA PRO A 45 11.62 -13.09 41.93
C PRO A 45 11.47 -11.86 41.02
N ALA A 46 12.37 -10.89 41.21
CA ALA A 46 12.46 -9.64 40.49
C ALA A 46 12.45 -9.84 38.96
N GLY A 47 11.30 -9.52 38.36
CA GLY A 47 11.14 -9.41 36.92
C GLY A 47 11.85 -8.18 36.38
N MET A 48 12.46 -8.35 35.21
CA MET A 48 13.01 -7.28 34.37
C MET A 48 11.97 -6.17 34.18
N PRO A 49 12.37 -4.88 34.07
CA PRO A 49 11.41 -3.81 33.83
C PRO A 49 10.71 -4.06 32.49
N ALA A 50 9.41 -4.32 32.55
CA ALA A 50 8.56 -4.37 31.39
C ALA A 50 8.56 -3.01 30.71
N THR A 51 9.03 -2.97 29.46
CA THR A 51 8.87 -1.82 28.58
C THR A 51 7.38 -1.49 28.49
N PRO A 52 6.95 -0.25 28.72
CA PRO A 52 5.56 0.13 28.53
C PRO A 52 5.12 -0.22 27.10
N PRO A 53 3.88 -0.71 26.89
CA PRO A 53 3.37 -0.91 25.55
C PRO A 53 3.45 0.42 24.80
N ALA A 54 4.05 0.39 23.60
CA ALA A 54 4.09 1.54 22.72
C ALA A 54 2.67 2.06 22.52
N VAL A 55 2.44 3.32 22.89
CA VAL A 55 1.18 4.01 22.62
C VAL A 55 0.97 3.97 21.11
N PRO A 56 -0.15 3.44 20.60
CA PRO A 56 -0.49 3.53 19.19
C PRO A 56 -0.39 4.98 18.76
N GLY A 57 0.39 5.24 17.71
CA GLY A 57 0.61 6.60 17.19
C GLY A 57 -0.71 7.34 17.05
N ALA A 58 -0.73 8.60 17.50
CA ALA A 58 -1.90 9.46 17.39
C ALA A 58 -2.50 9.35 15.98
N PRO A 59 -3.84 9.28 15.84
CA PRO A 59 -4.46 9.22 14.52
C PRO A 59 -3.98 10.41 13.70
N ALA A 60 -3.40 10.14 12.52
CA ALA A 60 -2.99 11.19 11.61
C ALA A 60 -4.19 12.11 11.36
N LYS A 61 -4.01 13.42 11.53
CA LYS A 61 -5.06 14.40 11.24
C LYS A 61 -5.60 14.12 9.82
N PRO A 62 -6.93 14.00 9.64
CA PRO A 62 -7.52 13.84 8.31
C PRO A 62 -7.12 15.00 7.41
N TYR A 63 -6.82 14.71 6.14
CA TYR A 63 -6.55 15.77 5.15
C TYR A 63 -7.79 16.65 4.96
N VAL A 64 -7.59 17.96 4.89
CA VAL A 64 -8.68 18.92 4.66
C VAL A 64 -8.90 19.06 3.14
N PRO A 65 -10.04 18.61 2.57
CA PRO A 65 -10.34 18.83 1.17
C PRO A 65 -10.72 20.31 0.95
N LEU A 66 -10.04 20.98 0.02
CA LEU A 66 -10.24 22.40 -0.27
C LEU A 66 -10.28 22.67 -1.78
N ALA A 67 -11.06 23.68 -2.15
CA ALA A 67 -10.95 24.33 -3.46
C ALA A 67 -9.71 25.23 -3.49
N ALA A 68 -9.07 25.36 -4.65
CA ALA A 68 -7.90 26.24 -4.82
C ALA A 68 -8.25 27.69 -4.48
N SER A 69 -9.43 28.16 -4.91
CA SER A 69 -9.93 29.50 -4.61
C SER A 69 -10.21 29.73 -3.12
N THR A 70 -10.73 28.71 -2.41
CA THR A 70 -10.93 28.80 -0.95
C THR A 70 -9.60 28.94 -0.21
N LEU A 71 -8.58 28.20 -0.65
CA LEU A 71 -7.25 28.32 -0.07
C LEU A 71 -6.65 29.71 -0.35
N ALA A 72 -6.80 30.23 -1.57
CA ALA A 72 -6.34 31.57 -1.93
C ALA A 72 -7.00 32.68 -1.08
N ASP A 73 -8.30 32.57 -0.80
CA ASP A 73 -9.05 33.58 -0.04
C ASP A 73 -8.90 33.46 1.49
N HIS A 74 -8.63 32.25 2.01
CA HIS A 74 -8.69 31.94 3.44
C HIS A 74 -7.45 31.19 3.94
N ALA A 75 -6.27 31.50 3.38
CA ALA A 75 -4.99 30.87 3.67
C ALA A 75 -4.65 30.80 5.17
N ASP A 76 -4.95 31.85 5.92
CA ASP A 76 -4.63 31.98 7.35
C ASP A 76 -5.15 30.82 8.21
N ALA A 77 -6.28 30.22 7.81
CA ALA A 77 -6.89 29.10 8.52
C ALA A 77 -6.19 27.76 8.27
N TYR A 78 -5.29 27.69 7.29
CA TYR A 78 -4.73 26.43 6.78
C TYR A 78 -3.20 26.35 6.84
N TYR A 79 -2.49 27.43 7.19
CA TYR A 79 -1.03 27.35 7.34
C TYR A 79 -0.62 26.25 8.34
N GLY A 80 0.31 25.39 7.91
CA GLY A 80 0.77 24.22 8.65
C GLY A 80 -0.16 23.00 8.59
N GLU A 81 -1.33 23.10 7.97
CA GLU A 81 -2.25 21.98 7.79
C GLU A 81 -1.99 21.23 6.48
N LEU A 82 -2.28 19.92 6.50
CA LEU A 82 -2.21 19.06 5.32
C LEU A 82 -3.54 19.10 4.58
N VAL A 83 -3.51 19.63 3.36
CA VAL A 83 -4.68 19.85 2.52
C VAL A 83 -4.68 18.92 1.31
N THR A 84 -5.87 18.64 0.80
CA THR A 84 -6.07 18.04 -0.52
C THR A 84 -6.77 19.05 -1.41
N VAL A 85 -6.11 19.51 -2.47
CA VAL A 85 -6.62 20.54 -3.38
C VAL A 85 -6.67 20.00 -4.80
N THR A 86 -7.82 20.12 -5.46
CA THR A 86 -7.96 19.80 -6.88
C THR A 86 -8.08 21.08 -7.69
N GLY A 87 -7.20 21.25 -8.67
CA GLY A 87 -7.15 22.42 -9.54
C GLY A 87 -6.56 22.11 -10.91
N ALA A 88 -6.79 22.99 -11.87
CA ALA A 88 -6.20 22.95 -13.19
C ALA A 88 -4.83 23.62 -13.16
N VAL A 89 -3.83 23.01 -13.77
CA VAL A 89 -2.50 23.60 -13.92
C VAL A 89 -2.60 24.82 -14.82
N GLU A 90 -2.43 26.01 -14.25
CA GLU A 90 -2.56 27.27 -14.98
C GLU A 90 -1.21 27.67 -15.58
N GLN A 91 -0.17 27.74 -14.76
CA GLN A 91 1.17 28.15 -15.19
C GLN A 91 2.24 27.24 -14.60
N THR A 92 3.21 26.83 -15.41
CA THR A 92 4.42 26.13 -14.94
C THR A 92 5.55 27.16 -14.81
N PHE A 93 6.16 27.26 -13.63
CA PHE A 93 7.29 28.16 -13.37
C PHE A 93 8.63 27.46 -13.53
N SER A 94 8.68 26.17 -13.17
CA SER A 94 9.88 25.35 -13.25
C SER A 94 9.51 23.86 -13.37
N LYS A 95 10.50 22.97 -13.30
CA LYS A 95 10.24 21.53 -13.25
C LYS A 95 9.48 21.13 -11.97
N LEU A 96 9.71 21.82 -10.85
CA LEU A 96 9.15 21.44 -9.55
C LEU A 96 8.14 22.46 -9.00
N ALA A 97 7.85 23.54 -9.73
CA ALA A 97 6.90 24.56 -9.30
C ALA A 97 5.92 24.97 -10.42
N PHE A 98 4.64 25.05 -10.07
CA PHE A 98 3.54 25.43 -10.96
C PHE A 98 2.40 26.05 -10.14
N SER A 99 1.50 26.82 -10.76
CA SER A 99 0.26 27.26 -10.12
C SER A 99 -0.93 26.42 -10.56
N ILE A 100 -1.90 26.32 -9.65
CA ILE A 100 -3.21 25.73 -9.95
C ILE A 100 -4.32 26.75 -9.73
N ASP A 101 -5.29 26.75 -10.63
CA ASP A 101 -6.53 27.49 -10.51
C ASP A 101 -7.70 26.50 -10.33
N GLN A 102 -8.79 26.96 -9.73
CA GLN A 102 -10.01 26.18 -9.61
C GLN A 102 -10.68 25.89 -10.96
N ASP A 103 -10.53 26.76 -11.95
CA ASP A 103 -11.18 26.65 -13.27
C ASP A 103 -10.13 26.51 -14.41
N LYS A 104 -10.28 25.47 -15.23
CA LYS A 104 -9.42 25.24 -16.40
C LYS A 104 -9.73 26.15 -17.61
N THR A 105 -10.89 26.79 -17.63
CA THR A 105 -11.40 27.51 -18.81
C THR A 105 -11.12 29.00 -18.78
N LYS A 106 -10.81 29.53 -17.60
CA LYS A 106 -10.51 30.93 -17.36
C LYS A 106 -9.63 31.05 -16.12
N SER A 107 -8.74 32.04 -16.15
CA SER A 107 -8.03 32.46 -14.93
C SER A 107 -9.04 33.12 -13.98
N THR A 108 -9.09 32.66 -12.74
CA THR A 108 -9.89 33.29 -11.68
C THR A 108 -9.10 34.39 -10.97
N GLY A 109 -7.78 34.49 -11.24
CA GLY A 109 -6.86 35.38 -10.53
C GLY A 109 -6.63 34.97 -9.07
N LYS A 110 -7.01 33.73 -8.71
CA LYS A 110 -6.88 33.16 -7.37
C LYS A 110 -6.08 31.87 -7.41
N ASP A 111 -5.01 31.88 -8.20
CA ASP A 111 -4.18 30.72 -8.40
C ASP A 111 -3.22 30.53 -7.22
N VAL A 112 -3.01 29.26 -6.88
CA VAL A 112 -2.18 28.86 -5.74
C VAL A 112 -0.91 28.22 -6.27
N ILE A 113 0.24 28.69 -5.80
CA ILE A 113 1.53 28.06 -6.14
C ILE A 113 1.62 26.70 -5.45
N VAL A 114 2.00 25.70 -6.23
CA VAL A 114 2.38 24.38 -5.80
C VAL A 114 3.88 24.20 -6.03
N ILE A 115 4.58 23.82 -4.98
CA ILE A 115 5.98 23.43 -5.02
C ILE A 115 6.04 21.94 -4.70
N ALA A 116 6.51 21.14 -5.65
CA ALA A 116 6.57 19.68 -5.58
C ALA A 116 8.03 19.21 -5.68
N PRO A 117 8.81 19.23 -4.59
CA PRO A 117 10.23 18.86 -4.60
C PRO A 117 10.51 17.44 -5.12
N THR A 118 9.53 16.53 -5.00
CA THR A 118 9.62 15.14 -5.43
C THR A 118 9.02 14.88 -6.80
N LEU A 119 8.65 15.91 -7.57
CA LEU A 119 8.03 15.75 -8.88
C LEU A 119 8.97 15.05 -9.87
N MET A 120 8.54 13.90 -10.38
CA MET A 120 9.32 13.06 -11.29
C MET A 120 8.95 13.33 -12.75
N GLU A 121 7.66 13.49 -13.02
CA GLU A 121 7.12 13.76 -14.36
C GLU A 121 6.51 15.17 -14.42
N PRO A 122 6.67 15.89 -15.53
CA PRO A 122 6.10 17.22 -15.67
C PRO A 122 4.57 17.15 -15.65
N VAL A 123 3.95 18.14 -15.00
CA VAL A 123 2.50 18.30 -15.07
C VAL A 123 2.10 18.84 -16.44
N THR A 124 0.94 18.38 -16.94
CA THR A 124 0.40 18.87 -18.22
C THR A 124 -0.33 20.20 -17.99
N PRO A 125 0.02 21.29 -18.70
CA PRO A 125 -0.72 22.54 -18.62
C PRO A 125 -2.20 22.33 -18.98
N ASN A 126 -3.09 23.05 -18.31
CA ASN A 126 -4.55 22.97 -18.51
C ASN A 126 -5.17 21.60 -18.15
N ALA A 127 -4.43 20.71 -17.49
CA ALA A 127 -4.95 19.46 -16.94
C ALA A 127 -5.29 19.62 -15.46
N TYR A 128 -6.33 18.91 -15.01
CA TYR A 128 -6.64 18.81 -13.59
C TYR A 128 -5.66 17.89 -12.88
N VAL A 129 -5.24 18.32 -11.69
CA VAL A 129 -4.41 17.54 -10.77
C VAL A 129 -4.99 17.66 -9.36
N THR A 130 -4.79 16.62 -8.56
CA THR A 130 -5.10 16.63 -7.12
C THR A 130 -3.80 16.65 -6.35
N ILE A 131 -3.59 17.70 -5.57
CA ILE A 131 -2.40 17.96 -4.79
C ILE A 131 -2.68 17.58 -3.35
N ILE A 132 -1.78 16.81 -2.74
CA ILE A 132 -1.78 16.58 -1.29
C ILE A 132 -0.47 17.17 -0.75
N GLY A 133 -0.58 18.12 0.16
CA GLY A 133 0.57 18.88 0.64
C GLY A 133 0.27 19.73 1.86
N GLU A 134 1.32 20.32 2.40
CA GLU A 134 1.23 21.26 3.52
C GLU A 134 1.12 22.68 3.00
N VAL A 135 0.23 23.49 3.58
CA VAL A 135 0.15 24.92 3.24
C VAL A 135 1.22 25.68 4.03
N VAL A 136 2.06 26.43 3.33
CA VAL A 136 3.15 27.22 3.90
C VAL A 136 3.16 28.63 3.30
N HIS A 137 3.83 29.55 3.98
CA HIS A 137 4.08 30.87 3.43
C HIS A 137 5.11 30.78 2.29
N LEU A 138 5.01 31.69 1.32
CA LEU A 138 6.04 31.85 0.30
C LEU A 138 7.31 32.50 0.89
N ASP A 139 8.03 31.74 1.72
CA ASP A 139 9.37 32.08 2.22
C ASP A 139 10.40 31.15 1.55
N PRO A 140 11.30 31.68 0.71
CA PRO A 140 12.30 30.89 0.02
C PRO A 140 13.21 30.05 0.92
N LEU A 141 13.54 30.55 2.12
CA LEU A 141 14.40 29.86 3.06
C LEU A 141 13.65 28.73 3.77
N GLU A 142 12.40 28.97 4.17
CA GLU A 142 11.57 27.94 4.80
C GLU A 142 11.24 26.81 3.81
N ILE A 143 10.81 27.16 2.60
CA ILE A 143 10.51 26.20 1.54
C ILE A 143 11.76 25.41 1.15
N GLY A 144 12.92 26.09 1.02
CA GLY A 144 14.20 25.43 0.77
C GLY A 144 14.53 24.39 1.83
N LYS A 145 14.36 24.72 3.11
CA LYS A 145 14.59 23.79 4.24
C LYS A 145 13.62 22.61 4.22
N LYS A 146 12.31 22.86 4.17
CA LYS A 146 11.29 21.80 4.17
C LYS A 146 11.39 20.92 2.92
N GLY A 147 11.70 21.49 1.76
CA GLY A 147 11.96 20.71 0.54
C GLY A 147 13.23 19.86 0.64
N ALA A 148 14.29 20.39 1.26
CA ALA A 148 15.51 19.62 1.51
C ALA A 148 15.29 18.50 2.55
N GLU A 149 14.37 18.64 3.50
CA GLU A 149 13.98 17.51 4.37
C GLU A 149 13.31 16.38 3.57
N LEU A 150 12.57 16.72 2.50
CA LEU A 150 11.91 15.73 1.64
C LEU A 150 12.86 15.00 0.68
N THR A 151 13.86 15.71 0.12
CA THR A 151 14.71 15.14 -0.95
C THR A 151 16.21 15.16 -0.69
N LYS A 152 16.64 15.73 0.45
CA LYS A 152 18.05 16.01 0.84
C LYS A 152 18.80 17.00 -0.04
N GLU A 153 18.28 17.32 -1.23
CA GLU A 153 19.00 18.08 -2.27
C GLU A 153 18.19 19.25 -2.85
N TYR A 154 16.93 19.45 -2.44
CA TYR A 154 16.08 20.49 -3.03
C TYR A 154 16.64 21.89 -2.77
N LYS A 155 16.64 22.70 -3.83
CA LYS A 155 16.81 24.15 -3.79
C LYS A 155 15.59 24.74 -4.48
N LEU A 156 15.05 25.83 -3.93
CA LEU A 156 13.92 26.52 -4.54
C LEU A 156 14.26 26.92 -5.98
N ASP A 157 13.45 26.46 -6.91
CA ASP A 157 13.62 26.62 -8.35
C ASP A 157 12.61 27.62 -8.94
N VAL A 158 12.17 28.58 -8.14
CA VAL A 158 11.26 29.67 -8.51
C VAL A 158 12.05 30.97 -8.61
N THR A 159 11.81 31.77 -9.65
CA THR A 159 12.55 33.03 -9.86
C THR A 159 12.11 34.12 -8.87
N PRO A 160 12.97 35.11 -8.56
CA PRO A 160 12.60 36.21 -7.67
C PRO A 160 11.37 37.01 -8.13
N GLU A 161 11.14 37.12 -9.44
CA GLU A 161 9.96 37.81 -10.00
C GLU A 161 8.66 37.09 -9.65
N VAL A 162 8.66 35.75 -9.68
CA VAL A 162 7.51 34.95 -9.25
C VAL A 162 7.32 35.06 -7.74
N VAL A 163 8.40 35.03 -6.96
CA VAL A 163 8.32 35.24 -5.50
C VAL A 163 7.70 36.60 -5.17
N ALA A 164 8.07 37.66 -5.89
CA ALA A 164 7.48 38.98 -5.73
C ALA A 164 6.01 39.03 -6.14
N LYS A 165 5.63 38.40 -7.26
CA LYS A 165 4.24 38.35 -7.75
C LYS A 165 3.31 37.69 -6.74
N TYR A 166 3.75 36.62 -6.08
CA TYR A 166 2.94 35.83 -5.14
C TYR A 166 3.28 36.12 -3.68
N GLN A 167 3.93 37.24 -3.38
CA GLN A 167 4.21 37.62 -2.01
C GLN A 167 2.91 37.69 -1.20
N GLY A 168 2.89 37.05 -0.03
CA GLY A 168 1.71 36.97 0.83
C GLY A 168 0.64 35.95 0.41
N HIS A 169 0.82 35.25 -0.71
CA HIS A 169 -0.09 34.16 -1.11
C HIS A 169 0.28 32.83 -0.43
N PRO A 170 -0.68 31.92 -0.23
CA PRO A 170 -0.38 30.57 0.22
C PRO A 170 0.39 29.78 -0.84
N VAL A 171 1.26 28.89 -0.37
CA VAL A 171 1.96 27.91 -1.20
C VAL A 171 1.64 26.53 -0.67
N ILE A 172 1.42 25.57 -1.56
CA ILE A 172 1.32 24.16 -1.18
C ILE A 172 2.68 23.50 -1.42
N LEU A 173 3.33 23.04 -0.34
CA LEU A 173 4.46 22.12 -0.43
C LEU A 173 3.92 20.70 -0.64
N ALA A 174 3.87 20.28 -1.89
CA ALA A 174 3.27 19.02 -2.32
C ALA A 174 4.12 17.81 -1.90
N LYS A 175 3.43 16.82 -1.33
CA LYS A 175 3.95 15.47 -1.09
C LYS A 175 3.49 14.49 -2.16
N SER A 176 2.31 14.74 -2.74
CA SER A 176 1.73 13.97 -3.85
C SER A 176 1.09 14.90 -4.87
N VAL A 177 1.20 14.53 -6.15
CA VAL A 177 0.58 15.23 -7.29
C VAL A 177 -0.08 14.17 -8.16
N ILE A 178 -1.40 14.04 -8.04
CA ILE A 178 -2.16 12.95 -8.65
C ILE A 178 -2.89 13.48 -9.89
N THR A 179 -2.60 12.89 -11.04
CA THR A 179 -3.29 13.19 -12.30
C THR A 179 -4.71 12.63 -12.31
N VAL A 180 -5.56 13.08 -13.24
CA VAL A 180 -6.91 12.50 -13.45
C VAL A 180 -6.90 10.99 -13.75
N ALA A 181 -5.77 10.44 -14.20
CA ALA A 181 -5.58 9.01 -14.41
C ALA A 181 -5.30 8.24 -13.11
N GLY A 182 -5.26 8.92 -11.96
CA GLY A 182 -4.93 8.32 -10.66
C GLY A 182 -3.43 8.06 -10.47
N VAL A 183 -2.58 8.57 -11.36
CA VAL A 183 -1.12 8.42 -11.28
C VAL A 183 -0.53 9.56 -10.47
N ASP A 184 0.19 9.24 -9.40
CA ASP A 184 0.93 10.20 -8.59
C ASP A 184 2.31 10.46 -9.19
N VAL A 185 2.46 11.59 -9.87
CA VAL A 185 3.69 12.00 -10.58
C VAL A 185 4.76 12.57 -9.64
N ALA A 186 4.45 12.73 -8.34
CA ALA A 186 5.40 13.12 -7.31
C ALA A 186 5.91 11.94 -6.47
N LYS A 187 5.43 10.71 -6.72
CA LYS A 187 6.02 9.51 -6.14
C LYS A 187 7.32 9.17 -6.85
N ARG A 188 8.38 9.02 -6.06
CA ARG A 188 9.65 8.50 -6.55
C ARG A 188 9.45 7.04 -7.00
N PRO A 189 9.69 6.69 -8.28
CA PRO A 189 9.64 5.31 -8.70
C PRO A 189 10.69 4.52 -7.91
N PRO A 190 10.38 3.27 -7.48
CA PRO A 190 11.39 2.46 -6.82
C PRO A 190 12.59 2.28 -7.76
N PRO A 191 13.83 2.25 -7.25
CA PRO A 191 15.02 2.01 -8.08
C PRO A 191 14.81 0.72 -8.89
N PRO A 192 15.36 0.52 -10.09
CA PRO A 192 15.20 -0.73 -10.83
C PRO A 192 15.53 -1.97 -9.98
N PRO A 193 14.88 -3.12 -10.19
CA PRO A 193 15.22 -4.33 -9.45
C PRO A 193 16.66 -4.75 -9.75
N THR A 194 17.35 -5.22 -8.72
CA THR A 194 18.67 -5.82 -8.93
C THR A 194 18.53 -7.17 -9.61
N ALA A 195 19.57 -7.65 -10.29
CA ALA A 195 19.57 -9.00 -10.88
C ALA A 195 19.24 -10.10 -9.85
N GLU A 196 19.60 -9.89 -8.59
CA GLU A 196 19.28 -10.80 -7.49
C GLU A 196 17.79 -10.77 -7.11
N GLU A 197 17.20 -9.57 -7.05
CA GLU A 197 15.75 -9.39 -6.83
C GLU A 197 14.95 -10.03 -7.97
N GLU A 198 15.41 -9.90 -9.21
CA GLU A 198 14.82 -10.56 -10.38
C GLU A 198 14.92 -12.08 -10.30
N ALA A 199 16.09 -12.61 -9.91
CA ALA A 199 16.31 -14.04 -9.75
C ALA A 199 15.36 -14.64 -8.71
N LEU A 200 15.23 -14.03 -7.53
CA LEU A 200 14.29 -14.50 -6.50
C LEU A 200 12.83 -14.34 -6.97
N SER A 201 12.49 -13.22 -7.63
CA SER A 201 11.15 -12.99 -8.17
C SER A 201 10.74 -14.08 -9.16
N LYS A 202 11.67 -14.52 -10.02
CA LYS A 202 11.44 -15.63 -10.96
C LYS A 202 11.09 -16.94 -10.23
N ILE A 203 11.78 -17.25 -9.12
CA ILE A 203 11.48 -18.42 -8.29
C ILE A 203 10.09 -18.27 -7.65
N MET A 204 9.81 -17.12 -7.01
CA MET A 204 8.54 -16.89 -6.30
C MET A 204 7.32 -16.88 -7.22
N LYS A 205 7.47 -16.47 -8.48
CA LYS A 205 6.40 -16.52 -9.48
C LYS A 205 5.97 -17.95 -9.85
N GLN A 206 6.80 -18.96 -9.57
CA GLN A 206 6.42 -20.37 -9.70
C GLN A 206 5.64 -20.85 -8.47
N VAL A 207 6.01 -20.38 -7.28
CA VAL A 207 5.43 -20.81 -6.00
C VAL A 207 3.95 -20.47 -5.88
N GLY A 208 3.54 -19.25 -6.24
CA GLY A 208 2.16 -18.78 -6.08
C GLY A 208 1.12 -19.64 -6.82
N PRO A 209 1.26 -19.82 -8.16
CA PRO A 209 0.39 -20.71 -8.93
C PRO A 209 0.43 -22.16 -8.45
N ALA A 210 1.62 -22.69 -8.16
CA ALA A 210 1.77 -24.08 -7.72
C ALA A 210 1.07 -24.34 -6.38
N ASN A 211 1.21 -23.43 -5.41
CA ASN A 211 0.52 -23.54 -4.13
C ASN A 211 -1.01 -23.42 -4.28
N THR A 212 -1.50 -22.55 -5.16
CA THR A 212 -2.93 -22.43 -5.45
C THR A 212 -3.48 -23.73 -6.05
N ALA A 213 -2.78 -24.28 -7.05
CA ALA A 213 -3.17 -25.52 -7.70
C ALA A 213 -3.09 -26.72 -6.75
N LEU A 214 -2.04 -26.80 -5.93
CA LEU A 214 -1.90 -27.83 -4.91
C LEU A 214 -3.09 -27.80 -3.94
N ARG A 215 -3.45 -26.64 -3.39
CA ARG A 215 -4.59 -26.52 -2.46
C ARG A 215 -5.89 -27.00 -3.09
N GLY A 216 -6.19 -26.53 -4.30
CA GLY A 216 -7.39 -26.97 -5.03
C GLY A 216 -7.39 -28.47 -5.35
N ALA A 217 -6.22 -29.05 -5.62
CA ALA A 217 -6.07 -30.48 -5.87
C ALA A 217 -6.24 -31.32 -4.59
N LEU A 218 -5.72 -30.85 -3.45
CA LEU A 218 -5.92 -31.51 -2.16
C LEU A 218 -7.39 -31.53 -1.74
N ASP A 219 -8.15 -30.46 -2.03
CA ASP A 219 -9.60 -30.42 -1.75
C ASP A 219 -10.40 -31.42 -2.59
N LYS A 220 -9.97 -31.63 -3.83
CA LYS A 220 -10.59 -32.57 -4.78
C LYS A 220 -9.98 -33.98 -4.72
N SER A 221 -8.98 -34.20 -3.88
CA SER A 221 -8.18 -35.42 -3.86
C SER A 221 -7.61 -35.80 -5.24
N ASP A 222 -7.24 -34.80 -6.05
CA ASP A 222 -6.64 -35.01 -7.37
C ASP A 222 -5.14 -35.31 -7.24
N MET A 223 -4.80 -36.60 -7.32
CA MET A 223 -3.43 -37.08 -7.13
C MET A 223 -2.45 -36.54 -8.17
N ALA A 224 -2.86 -36.44 -9.44
CA ALA A 224 -1.95 -36.03 -10.51
C ALA A 224 -1.55 -34.56 -10.32
N VAL A 225 -2.54 -33.69 -10.15
CA VAL A 225 -2.30 -32.25 -9.96
C VAL A 225 -1.60 -31.98 -8.62
N ALA A 226 -1.97 -32.70 -7.55
CA ALA A 226 -1.34 -32.51 -6.25
C ALA A 226 0.15 -32.92 -6.26
N LYS A 227 0.51 -34.06 -6.86
CA LYS A 227 1.91 -34.51 -6.96
C LYS A 227 2.75 -33.55 -7.80
N GLU A 228 2.24 -33.13 -8.96
CA GLU A 228 2.95 -32.20 -9.84
C GLU A 228 3.29 -30.90 -9.11
N ASN A 229 2.29 -30.28 -8.48
CA ASN A 229 2.49 -28.99 -7.84
C ASN A 229 3.28 -29.07 -6.53
N ALA A 230 3.19 -30.17 -5.78
CA ALA A 230 4.06 -30.40 -4.63
C ALA A 230 5.54 -30.53 -5.06
N ASN A 231 5.81 -31.16 -6.21
CA ASN A 231 7.17 -31.21 -6.77
C ASN A 231 7.67 -29.84 -7.24
N VAL A 232 6.83 -29.05 -7.93
CA VAL A 232 7.18 -27.66 -8.31
C VAL A 232 7.55 -26.83 -7.09
N LEU A 233 6.76 -26.91 -6.01
CA LEU A 233 7.04 -26.20 -4.75
C LEU A 233 8.36 -26.65 -4.13
N LYS A 234 8.59 -27.96 -4.02
CA LYS A 234 9.85 -28.52 -3.54
C LYS A 234 11.05 -27.94 -4.29
N GLN A 235 11.01 -27.95 -5.63
CA GLN A 235 12.12 -27.45 -6.46
C GLN A 235 12.32 -25.93 -6.30
N ALA A 236 11.22 -25.16 -6.25
CA ALA A 236 11.29 -23.72 -6.01
C ALA A 236 11.91 -23.41 -4.64
N PHE A 237 11.61 -24.20 -3.60
CA PHE A 237 12.21 -24.00 -2.28
C PHE A 237 13.67 -24.43 -2.22
N VAL A 238 14.12 -25.44 -2.97
CA VAL A 238 15.56 -25.73 -3.16
C VAL A 238 16.28 -24.50 -3.75
N GLN A 239 15.71 -23.89 -4.79
CA GLN A 239 16.28 -22.68 -5.41
C GLN A 239 16.27 -21.49 -4.44
N THR A 240 15.22 -21.36 -3.63
CA THR A 240 15.10 -20.31 -2.61
C THR A 240 16.15 -20.48 -1.51
N GLU A 241 16.39 -21.71 -1.04
CA GLU A 241 17.49 -22.00 -0.12
C GLU A 241 18.84 -21.60 -0.71
N ALA A 242 19.11 -22.01 -1.95
CA ALA A 242 20.35 -21.71 -2.65
C ALA A 242 20.56 -20.20 -2.85
N PHE A 243 19.48 -19.43 -2.99
CA PHE A 243 19.52 -17.97 -3.05
C PHE A 243 19.94 -17.33 -1.72
N TRP A 244 19.38 -17.79 -0.60
CA TRP A 244 19.60 -17.17 0.72
C TRP A 244 20.90 -17.62 1.41
N LYS A 245 21.38 -18.85 1.16
CA LYS A 245 22.61 -19.39 1.76
C LYS A 245 23.85 -18.49 1.59
N PRO A 246 24.22 -18.05 0.37
CA PRO A 246 25.40 -17.19 0.18
C PRO A 246 25.22 -15.77 0.75
N LYS A 247 23.97 -15.37 1.08
CA LYS A 247 23.65 -14.06 1.65
C LYS A 247 23.74 -14.02 3.18
N GLY A 248 24.09 -15.13 3.82
CA GLY A 248 24.23 -15.21 5.27
C GLY A 248 22.92 -14.91 6.02
N LYS A 249 21.77 -15.26 5.45
CA LYS A 249 20.44 -15.07 6.07
C LYS A 249 19.89 -16.41 6.57
N PRO A 250 20.38 -16.92 7.71
CA PRO A 250 20.05 -18.28 8.18
C PRO A 250 18.55 -18.47 8.45
N GLU A 251 17.84 -17.44 8.87
CA GLU A 251 16.39 -17.50 9.08
C GLU A 251 15.63 -17.65 7.76
N ALA A 252 16.00 -16.90 6.71
CA ALA A 252 15.41 -17.06 5.38
C ALA A 252 15.72 -18.43 4.77
N THR A 253 16.96 -18.91 4.95
CA THR A 253 17.34 -20.28 4.56
C THR A 253 16.50 -21.31 5.30
N LYS A 254 16.27 -21.15 6.60
CA LYS A 254 15.45 -22.06 7.41
C LYS A 254 13.99 -22.07 6.95
N PHE A 255 13.39 -20.91 6.66
CA PHE A 255 12.04 -20.86 6.10
C PHE A 255 11.93 -21.65 4.79
N ALA A 256 12.90 -21.49 3.89
CA ALA A 256 12.94 -22.22 2.62
C ALA A 256 13.14 -23.73 2.83
N GLU A 257 14.01 -24.13 3.77
CA GLU A 257 14.27 -25.52 4.09
C GLU A 257 13.03 -26.23 4.65
N GLU A 258 12.33 -25.60 5.61
CA GLU A 258 11.10 -26.15 6.18
C GLU A 258 9.99 -26.22 5.13
N ALA A 259 9.87 -25.21 4.27
CA ALA A 259 8.92 -25.22 3.16
C ALA A 259 9.20 -26.36 2.15
N ARG A 260 10.48 -26.64 1.86
CA ARG A 260 10.88 -27.78 1.03
C ARG A 260 10.51 -29.11 1.70
N LYS A 261 10.84 -29.29 2.98
CA LYS A 261 10.49 -30.50 3.74
C LYS A 261 8.98 -30.74 3.77
N LEU A 262 8.20 -29.70 4.00
CA LEU A 262 6.73 -29.78 3.96
C LEU A 262 6.22 -30.18 2.56
N SER A 263 6.83 -29.67 1.50
CA SER A 263 6.46 -30.06 0.12
C SER A 263 6.76 -31.55 -0.16
N GLU A 264 7.84 -32.08 0.41
CA GLU A 264 8.17 -33.52 0.36
C GLU A 264 7.16 -34.34 1.19
N GLN A 265 6.82 -33.91 2.41
CA GLN A 265 5.84 -34.56 3.26
C GLN A 265 4.43 -34.60 2.63
N ILE A 266 4.01 -33.50 1.99
CA ILE A 266 2.76 -33.45 1.21
C ILE A 266 2.77 -34.52 0.12
N SER A 267 3.87 -34.61 -0.65
CA SER A 267 4.01 -35.61 -1.72
C SER A 267 3.92 -37.04 -1.20
N THR A 268 4.56 -37.32 -0.05
CA THR A 268 4.51 -38.63 0.63
C THR A 268 3.09 -38.96 1.08
N ALA A 269 2.39 -38.03 1.74
CA ALA A 269 1.03 -38.22 2.20
C ALA A 269 0.03 -38.44 1.04
N ILE A 270 0.19 -37.70 -0.06
CA ILE A 270 -0.59 -37.93 -1.30
C ILE A 270 -0.34 -39.34 -1.84
N ALA A 271 0.92 -39.82 -1.82
CA ALA A 271 1.26 -41.14 -2.36
C ALA A 271 0.66 -42.30 -1.55
N THR A 272 0.41 -42.11 -0.25
CA THR A 272 -0.26 -43.08 0.63
C THR A 272 -1.77 -42.89 0.71
N GLY A 273 -2.33 -41.90 0.00
CA GLY A 273 -3.75 -41.55 0.04
C GLY A 273 -4.20 -40.85 1.33
N ASN A 274 -3.26 -40.39 2.16
CA ASN A 274 -3.57 -39.68 3.41
C ASN A 274 -3.82 -38.19 3.14
N TRP A 275 -4.99 -37.86 2.62
CA TRP A 275 -5.35 -36.50 2.21
C TRP A 275 -5.44 -35.51 3.36
N ASP A 276 -5.86 -35.94 4.55
CA ASP A 276 -5.97 -35.07 5.73
C ASP A 276 -4.59 -34.64 6.25
N GLU A 277 -3.63 -35.57 6.25
CA GLU A 277 -2.23 -35.27 6.54
C GLU A 277 -1.61 -34.35 5.48
N ALA A 278 -1.87 -34.60 4.20
CA ALA A 278 -1.43 -33.73 3.11
C ALA A 278 -1.98 -32.30 3.25
N LYS A 279 -3.26 -32.15 3.61
CA LYS A 279 -3.90 -30.84 3.90
C LYS A 279 -3.28 -30.17 5.13
N THR A 280 -2.98 -30.93 6.18
CA THR A 280 -2.31 -30.43 7.39
C THR A 280 -0.94 -29.86 7.05
N HIS A 281 -0.11 -30.61 6.31
CA HIS A 281 1.20 -30.13 5.86
C HIS A 281 1.09 -28.91 4.94
N ALA A 282 0.11 -28.86 4.02
CA ALA A 282 -0.13 -27.70 3.18
C ALA A 282 -0.58 -26.46 3.97
N GLY A 283 -1.28 -26.65 5.09
CA GLY A 283 -1.60 -25.61 6.07
C GLY A 283 -0.33 -25.03 6.70
N THR A 284 0.53 -25.89 7.24
CA THR A 284 1.83 -25.51 7.83
C THR A 284 2.76 -24.86 6.81
N LEU A 285 2.74 -25.30 5.55
CA LEU A 285 3.49 -24.68 4.47
C LEU A 285 3.07 -23.21 4.27
N GLY A 286 1.78 -22.93 4.35
CA GLY A 286 1.26 -21.56 4.28
C GLY A 286 1.80 -20.64 5.38
N GLN A 287 2.09 -21.19 6.57
CA GLN A 287 2.70 -20.42 7.65
C GLN A 287 4.15 -20.03 7.33
N GLN A 288 4.91 -20.91 6.65
CA GLN A 288 6.27 -20.58 6.19
C GLN A 288 6.25 -19.44 5.16
N CYS A 289 5.25 -19.43 4.27
CA CYS A 289 5.07 -18.34 3.31
C CYS A 289 4.85 -17.00 4.03
N ALA A 290 3.98 -16.98 5.05
CA ALA A 290 3.70 -15.77 5.81
C ALA A 290 4.91 -15.30 6.63
N GLY A 291 5.62 -16.21 7.29
CA GLY A 291 6.82 -15.90 8.08
C GLY A 291 7.93 -15.30 7.23
N CYS A 292 8.29 -15.97 6.13
CA CYS A 292 9.34 -15.50 5.23
C CYS A 292 8.99 -14.15 4.57
N HIS A 293 7.76 -14.01 4.05
CA HIS A 293 7.34 -12.73 3.46
C HIS A 293 7.26 -11.61 4.50
N GLY A 294 6.78 -11.88 5.71
CA GLY A 294 6.73 -10.91 6.79
C GLY A 294 8.12 -10.42 7.21
N ALA A 295 9.11 -11.32 7.22
CA ALA A 295 10.47 -11.00 7.61
C ALA A 295 11.30 -10.37 6.48
N PHE A 296 11.22 -10.88 5.25
CA PHE A 296 12.18 -10.58 4.18
C PHE A 296 11.61 -9.85 2.96
N ARG A 297 10.29 -9.59 2.90
CA ARG A 297 9.64 -8.93 1.76
C ARG A 297 9.06 -7.57 2.13
N GLU A 298 9.33 -6.55 1.33
CA GLU A 298 8.66 -5.24 1.41
C GLU A 298 7.79 -4.99 0.18
N ARG A 299 6.72 -4.21 0.38
CA ARG A 299 5.88 -3.70 -0.69
C ARG A 299 6.38 -2.30 -1.04
N MET A 300 6.67 -2.07 -2.30
CA MET A 300 7.07 -0.78 -2.84
C MET A 300 5.85 0.10 -3.11
N ASP A 301 6.06 1.41 -3.29
CA ASP A 301 4.99 2.38 -3.54
C ASP A 301 4.23 2.14 -4.85
N ASP A 302 4.86 1.48 -5.83
CA ASP A 302 4.25 1.02 -7.08
C ASP A 302 3.45 -0.29 -6.93
N GLY A 303 3.37 -0.82 -5.71
CA GLY A 303 2.69 -2.07 -5.39
C GLY A 303 3.48 -3.34 -5.68
N THR A 304 4.68 -3.24 -6.27
CA THR A 304 5.58 -4.38 -6.45
C THR A 304 6.16 -4.85 -5.11
N TYR A 305 6.69 -6.06 -5.08
CA TYR A 305 7.34 -6.61 -3.88
C TYR A 305 8.82 -6.84 -4.12
N ARG A 306 9.64 -6.51 -3.13
CA ARG A 306 11.09 -6.69 -3.17
C ARG A 306 11.63 -7.30 -1.89
N ILE A 307 12.89 -7.69 -1.95
CA ILE A 307 13.64 -8.07 -0.76
C ILE A 307 13.82 -6.81 0.09
N LYS A 308 13.50 -6.90 1.38
CA LYS A 308 13.72 -5.81 2.31
C LYS A 308 15.15 -5.32 2.26
N THR A 309 15.37 -4.02 2.30
CA THR A 309 16.72 -3.46 2.28
C THR A 309 17.63 -3.98 3.41
N SER A 310 17.12 -4.17 4.63
CA SER A 310 17.85 -4.81 5.74
C SER A 310 18.15 -6.30 5.53
N SER A 311 17.42 -6.91 4.61
CA SER A 311 17.48 -8.32 4.24
C SER A 311 18.30 -8.58 2.99
N ARG A 312 18.73 -7.54 2.28
CA ARG A 312 19.73 -7.65 1.21
C ARG A 312 21.11 -8.02 1.77
#